data_AF-A0A942HLL5-F1
#
_entry.id   AF-A0A942HLL5-F1
#
_cell.length_a   1.000
_cell.length_b   1.000
_cell.length_c   1.000
_cell.angle_alpha   90.00
_cell.angle_beta   90.00
_cell.angle_gamma   90.00
#
_symmetry.space_group_name_H-M   'P 1'
#
loop_
_entity.id
_entity.type
_entity.pdbx_description
1 polymer ?
#
loop_
_entity_poly.entity_id
_entity_poly.type
_entity_poly.pdbx_seq_one_letter_code
_entity_poly.pdbx_strand_id
1 'polypeptide(L)'
;MTAAAQALIARWKGADERERVLQVVQPGLIGLIDGTVSTLAPIFASAYVAGSRAALLVGLASALGAAISMGISEALSDDGSLTGRGDSVNRGLITGIATFIGGAFHSLPFLIPNVSQALLVAYAVVAIELLAIAFVRKRYLKVALSQSLVQVTMAGAMVAGVGIAIGHA
;
A
#
# COMPACT_ATOMS: atom_id res chain seq x y z
N MET A 1 24.16 -2.21 2.65
CA MET A 1 22.99 -2.33 1.74
C MET A 1 22.90 -3.79 1.32
N THR A 2 21.73 -4.42 1.40
CA THR A 2 21.55 -5.83 1.05
C THR A 2 21.67 -6.06 -0.46
N ALA A 3 22.02 -7.28 -0.89
CA ALA A 3 22.17 -7.64 -2.30
C ALA A 3 20.89 -7.34 -3.12
N ALA A 4 19.71 -7.53 -2.52
CA ALA A 4 18.43 -7.19 -3.12
C ALA A 4 18.27 -5.68 -3.40
N ALA A 5 18.70 -4.83 -2.46
CA ALA A 5 18.64 -3.37 -2.64
C ALA A 5 19.59 -2.90 -3.74
N GLN A 6 20.78 -3.51 -3.86
CA GLN A 6 21.73 -3.20 -4.93
C GLN A 6 21.20 -3.64 -6.30
N ALA A 7 20.58 -4.82 -6.39
CA ALA A 7 19.95 -5.30 -7.62
C ALA A 7 18.80 -4.39 -8.09
N LEU A 8 17.97 -3.92 -7.16
CA LEU A 8 16.90 -2.95 -7.44
C LEU A 8 17.44 -1.62 -7.97
N ILE A 9 18.49 -1.08 -7.35
CA ILE A 9 19.12 0.18 -7.78
C ILE A 9 19.79 0.04 -9.15
N ALA A 10 20.46 -1.08 -9.41
CA ALA A 10 21.07 -1.35 -10.70
C ALA A 10 20.02 -1.43 -11.81
N ARG A 11 18.89 -2.14 -11.58
CA ARG A 11 17.77 -2.20 -12.53
C ARG A 11 17.14 -0.83 -12.76
N TRP A 12 16.95 -0.03 -11.71
CA TRP A 12 16.43 1.34 -11.85
C TRP A 12 17.30 2.23 -12.75
N LYS A 13 18.63 2.06 -12.71
CA LYS A 13 19.57 2.86 -13.52
C LYS A 13 19.74 2.35 -14.95
N GLY A 14 19.61 1.04 -15.17
CA GLY A 14 19.86 0.41 -16.48
C GLY A 14 18.63 0.21 -17.36
N ALA A 15 17.42 0.22 -16.79
CA ALA A 15 16.20 -0.06 -17.52
C ALA A 15 15.68 1.15 -18.31
N ASP A 16 15.12 0.87 -19.49
CA ASP A 16 14.40 1.89 -20.27
C ASP A 16 13.12 2.35 -19.51
N GLU A 17 12.42 3.38 -20.02
CA GLU A 17 11.21 3.86 -19.33
C GLU A 17 10.12 2.79 -19.20
N ARG A 18 9.95 1.94 -20.21
CA ARG A 18 8.92 0.90 -20.23
C ARG A 18 9.23 -0.19 -19.21
N GLU A 19 10.45 -0.70 -19.21
CA GLU A 19 10.91 -1.70 -18.25
C GLU A 19 10.83 -1.18 -16.82
N ARG A 20 11.25 0.07 -16.56
CA ARG A 20 11.11 0.66 -15.21
C ARG A 20 9.66 0.70 -14.77
N VAL A 21 8.75 1.08 -15.66
CA VAL A 21 7.32 1.12 -15.34
C VAL A 21 6.79 -0.27 -15.05
N LEU A 22 7.03 -1.24 -15.92
CA LEU A 22 6.48 -2.60 -15.80
C LEU A 22 7.07 -3.39 -14.63
N GLN A 23 8.36 -3.22 -14.35
CA GLN A 23 9.10 -4.12 -13.46
C GLN A 23 9.28 -3.54 -12.05
N VAL A 24 9.14 -2.23 -11.88
CA VAL A 24 9.35 -1.55 -10.58
C VAL A 24 8.15 -0.69 -10.19
N VAL A 25 7.73 0.23 -11.06
CA VAL A 25 6.70 1.19 -10.69
C VAL A 25 5.33 0.53 -10.53
N GLN A 26 4.91 -0.31 -11.47
CA GLN A 26 3.62 -0.98 -11.40
C GLN A 26 3.51 -1.96 -10.22
N PRO A 27 4.48 -2.87 -9.97
CA PRO A 27 4.49 -3.72 -8.78
C PRO A 27 4.50 -2.92 -7.47
N GLY A 28 5.30 -1.84 -7.41
CA GLY A 28 5.33 -0.99 -6.22
C GLY A 28 4.03 -0.22 -6.01
N LEU A 29 3.42 0.27 -7.09
CA LEU A 29 2.19 1.03 -7.02
C LEU A 29 0.98 0.15 -6.66
N ILE A 30 0.87 -1.06 -7.23
CA ILE A 30 -0.20 -1.98 -6.86
C ILE A 30 -0.07 -2.39 -5.39
N GLY A 31 1.15 -2.66 -4.92
CA GLY A 31 1.40 -2.96 -3.52
C GLY A 31 1.02 -1.79 -2.60
N LEU A 32 1.46 -0.56 -2.91
CA LEU A 32 1.10 0.63 -2.14
C LEU A 32 -0.42 0.84 -2.08
N ILE A 33 -1.12 0.69 -3.22
CA ILE A 33 -2.58 0.85 -3.26
C ILE A 33 -3.25 -0.22 -2.40
N ASP A 34 -2.86 -1.49 -2.54
CA ASP A 34 -3.44 -2.58 -1.76
C ASP A 34 -3.20 -2.39 -0.26
N GLY A 35 -1.94 -2.13 0.12
CA GLY A 35 -1.54 -1.88 1.50
C GLY A 35 -2.28 -0.69 2.08
N THR A 36 -2.32 0.46 1.39
CA THR A 36 -2.99 1.67 1.89
C THR A 36 -4.49 1.52 1.98
N VAL A 37 -5.15 0.84 1.04
CA VAL A 37 -6.62 0.80 0.98
C VAL A 37 -7.19 -0.36 1.78
N SER A 38 -6.65 -1.57 1.67
CA SER A 38 -7.24 -2.79 2.25
C SER A 38 -7.18 -2.83 3.78
N THR A 39 -6.16 -2.23 4.39
CA THR A 39 -5.96 -2.25 5.85
C THR A 39 -6.77 -1.18 6.58
N LEU A 40 -7.37 -0.20 5.88
CA LEU A 40 -8.21 0.83 6.49
C LEU A 40 -9.42 0.23 7.20
N ALA A 41 -10.05 -0.80 6.60
CA ALA A 41 -11.23 -1.45 7.17
C ALA A 41 -10.92 -2.09 8.54
N PRO A 42 -9.99 -3.06 8.65
CA PRO A 42 -9.71 -3.69 9.93
C PRO A 42 -9.13 -2.73 10.98
N ILE A 43 -8.34 -1.72 10.57
CA ILE A 43 -7.78 -0.73 11.50
C ILE A 43 -8.88 0.17 12.08
N PHE A 44 -9.75 0.73 11.25
CA PHE A 44 -10.81 1.58 11.77
C PHE A 44 -11.82 0.79 12.57
N ALA A 45 -12.22 -0.41 12.11
CA ALA A 45 -13.10 -1.28 12.89
C ALA A 45 -12.54 -1.55 14.30
N SER A 46 -11.27 -1.96 14.39
CA SER A 46 -10.63 -2.23 15.68
C SER A 46 -10.39 -0.96 16.52
N ALA A 47 -10.17 0.20 15.91
CA ALA A 47 -10.07 1.47 16.63
C ALA A 47 -11.39 1.83 17.34
N TYR A 48 -12.53 1.70 16.65
CA TYR A 48 -13.84 1.99 17.22
C TYR A 48 -14.28 0.98 18.28
N VAL A 49 -13.95 -0.30 18.08
CA VAL A 49 -14.35 -1.37 19.01
C VAL A 49 -13.44 -1.47 20.23
N ALA A 50 -12.13 -1.36 20.04
CA ALA A 50 -11.13 -1.80 21.02
C ALA A 50 -10.00 -0.79 21.30
N GLY A 51 -10.07 0.41 20.72
CA GLY A 51 -9.14 1.51 20.99
C GLY A 51 -7.76 1.36 20.33
N SER A 52 -6.86 2.30 20.66
CA SER A 52 -5.61 2.48 19.90
C SER A 52 -4.71 1.25 19.88
N ARG A 53 -4.52 0.56 21.01
CA ARG A 53 -3.61 -0.60 21.05
C ARG A 53 -4.09 -1.73 20.14
N ALA A 54 -5.40 -1.97 20.08
CA ALA A 54 -5.97 -2.97 19.20
C ALA A 54 -5.80 -2.55 17.73
N ALA A 55 -6.10 -1.30 17.39
CA ALA A 55 -5.90 -0.75 16.04
C ALA A 55 -4.46 -0.86 15.54
N LEU A 56 -3.48 -0.57 16.39
CA LEU A 56 -2.07 -0.72 16.07
C LEU A 56 -1.72 -2.18 15.74
N LEU A 57 -2.11 -3.12 16.61
CA LEU A 57 -1.77 -4.53 16.44
C LEU A 57 -2.48 -5.17 15.25
N VAL A 58 -3.78 -4.89 15.10
CA VAL A 58 -4.57 -5.36 13.96
C VAL A 58 -4.02 -4.76 12.67
N GLY A 59 -3.71 -3.46 12.65
CA GLY A 59 -3.15 -2.80 11.48
C GLY A 59 -1.82 -3.37 11.02
N LEU A 60 -0.87 -3.55 11.96
CA LEU A 60 0.41 -4.18 11.63
C LEU A 60 0.26 -5.64 11.21
N ALA A 61 -0.65 -6.39 11.84
CA ALA A 61 -0.94 -7.78 11.45
C ALA A 61 -1.56 -7.85 10.05
N SER A 62 -2.53 -6.99 9.73
CA SER A 62 -3.14 -6.88 8.41
C SER A 62 -2.11 -6.46 7.36
N ALA A 63 -1.25 -5.48 7.65
CA ALA A 63 -0.19 -5.03 6.73
C ALA A 63 0.82 -6.15 6.43
N LEU A 64 1.26 -6.90 7.45
CA LEU A 64 2.16 -8.05 7.27
C LEU A 64 1.49 -9.18 6.48
N GLY A 65 0.25 -9.53 6.82
CA GLY A 65 -0.51 -10.56 6.12
C GLY A 65 -0.73 -10.21 4.64
N ALA A 66 -1.16 -8.97 4.37
CA ALA A 66 -1.33 -8.45 3.02
C ALA A 66 0.00 -8.45 2.25
N ALA A 67 1.10 -8.02 2.86
CA ALA A 67 2.41 -7.98 2.23
C ALA A 67 2.90 -9.37 1.78
N ILE A 68 2.75 -10.38 2.64
CA ILE A 68 3.11 -11.75 2.31
C ILE A 68 2.20 -12.26 1.19
N SER A 69 0.89 -12.09 1.34
CA SER A 69 -0.10 -12.56 0.36
C SER A 69 0.15 -11.93 -1.02
N MET A 70 0.23 -10.61 -1.09
CA MET A 70 0.42 -9.87 -2.34
C MET A 70 1.77 -10.13 -2.98
N GLY A 71 2.84 -10.21 -2.19
CA GLY A 71 4.16 -10.51 -2.72
C GLY A 71 4.23 -11.91 -3.35
N ILE A 72 3.64 -12.91 -2.69
CA ILE A 72 3.54 -14.27 -3.24
C ILE A 72 2.63 -14.28 -4.48
N SER A 73 1.47 -13.61 -4.43
CA SER A 73 0.55 -13.53 -5.57
C SER A 73 1.18 -12.89 -6.81
N GLU A 74 1.96 -11.82 -6.66
CA GLU A 74 2.68 -11.20 -7.79
C GLU A 74 3.79 -12.14 -8.32
N ALA A 75 4.54 -12.82 -7.44
CA ALA A 75 5.61 -13.72 -7.86
C ALA A 75 5.10 -14.99 -8.57
N LEU A 76 3.92 -15.48 -8.18
CA LEU A 76 3.31 -16.69 -8.76
C LEU A 76 2.40 -16.42 -9.96
N SER A 77 1.86 -15.21 -10.10
CA SER A 77 0.89 -14.90 -11.16
C SER A 77 1.51 -14.72 -12.54
N ASP A 78 2.80 -14.38 -12.60
CA ASP A 78 3.49 -14.08 -13.84
C ASP A 78 4.99 -14.38 -13.67
N ASP A 79 5.59 -15.20 -14.53
CA ASP A 79 7.04 -15.43 -14.54
C ASP A 79 7.81 -14.37 -15.37
N GLY A 80 7.07 -13.50 -16.07
CA GLY A 80 7.59 -12.41 -16.90
C GLY A 80 8.04 -12.81 -18.30
N SER A 81 8.05 -14.11 -18.63
CA SER A 81 8.51 -14.62 -19.93
C SER A 81 7.59 -14.20 -21.08
N LEU A 82 6.28 -14.18 -20.83
CA LEU A 82 5.25 -13.79 -21.81
C LEU A 82 4.91 -12.31 -21.77
N THR A 83 4.96 -11.68 -20.59
CA THR A 83 4.48 -10.31 -20.37
C THR A 83 5.57 -9.25 -20.54
N GLY A 84 6.85 -9.65 -20.47
CA GLY A 84 7.99 -8.73 -20.40
C GLY A 84 8.12 -8.00 -19.07
N ARG A 85 7.38 -8.43 -18.03
CA ARG A 85 7.46 -7.85 -16.67
C ARG A 85 8.73 -8.28 -15.91
N GLY A 86 9.63 -9.04 -16.53
CA GLY A 86 10.94 -9.40 -15.99
C GLY A 86 10.87 -10.44 -14.87
N ASP A 87 11.86 -10.45 -13.98
CA ASP A 87 11.97 -11.45 -12.91
C ASP A 87 10.83 -11.36 -11.88
N SER A 88 10.12 -12.48 -11.66
CA SER A 88 8.93 -12.56 -10.81
C SER A 88 9.23 -12.40 -9.32
N VAL A 89 10.33 -12.96 -8.83
CA VAL A 89 10.74 -12.87 -7.42
C VAL A 89 10.98 -11.42 -7.01
N ASN A 90 11.67 -10.65 -7.86
CA ASN A 90 11.89 -9.23 -7.61
C ASN A 90 10.59 -8.45 -7.60
N ARG A 91 9.66 -8.71 -8.53
CA ARG A 91 8.35 -8.04 -8.51
C ARG A 91 7.56 -8.39 -7.26
N GLY A 92 7.54 -9.66 -6.87
CA GLY A 92 6.92 -10.11 -5.61
C GLY A 92 7.51 -9.40 -4.40
N LEU A 93 8.83 -9.25 -4.34
CA LEU A 93 9.49 -8.51 -3.26
C LEU A 93 9.10 -7.02 -3.26
N ILE A 94 9.08 -6.38 -4.42
CA ILE A 94 8.68 -4.97 -4.56
C ILE A 94 7.23 -4.79 -4.13
N THR A 95 6.32 -5.62 -4.63
CA THR A 95 4.89 -5.59 -4.29
C THR A 95 4.70 -5.81 -2.79
N GLY A 96 5.28 -6.87 -2.22
CA GLY A 96 5.12 -7.18 -0.80
C GLY A 96 5.66 -6.07 0.12
N ILE A 97 6.85 -5.52 -0.17
CA ILE A 97 7.41 -4.40 0.60
C ILE A 97 6.51 -3.16 0.48
N ALA A 98 6.06 -2.86 -0.74
CA ALA A 98 5.17 -1.72 -0.99
C ALA A 98 3.83 -1.87 -0.25
N THR A 99 3.23 -3.07 -0.24
CA THR A 99 2.03 -3.39 0.53
C THR A 99 2.26 -3.21 2.02
N PHE A 100 3.37 -3.71 2.56
CA PHE A 100 3.69 -3.51 3.98
C PHE A 100 3.80 -2.02 4.32
N ILE A 101 4.55 -1.26 3.52
CA ILE A 101 4.73 0.19 3.75
C ILE A 101 3.38 0.91 3.68
N GLY A 102 2.58 0.61 2.66
CA GLY A 102 1.26 1.21 2.46
C GLY A 102 0.30 0.93 3.62
N GLY A 103 0.34 -0.28 4.20
CA GLY A 103 -0.53 -0.68 5.32
C GLY A 103 -0.01 -0.33 6.72
N ALA A 104 1.30 -0.20 6.90
CA ALA A 104 1.89 0.04 8.21
C ALA A 104 1.83 1.50 8.62
N PHE A 105 1.98 2.45 7.70
CA PHE A 105 2.13 3.87 8.02
C PHE A 105 0.92 4.47 8.73
N HIS A 106 -0.30 4.27 8.23
CA HIS A 106 -1.51 4.71 8.93
C HIS A 106 -1.88 3.86 10.16
N SER A 107 -1.14 2.79 10.47
CA SER A 107 -1.22 2.08 11.76
C SER A 107 -0.41 2.78 12.86
N LEU A 108 0.71 3.44 12.51
CA LEU A 108 1.62 4.07 13.47
C LEU A 108 0.99 5.17 14.36
N PRO A 109 0.02 5.98 13.88
CA PRO A 109 -0.69 6.95 14.72
C PRO A 109 -1.34 6.33 15.96
N PHE A 110 -1.67 5.04 15.93
CA PHE A 110 -2.25 4.32 17.07
C PHE A 110 -1.22 3.93 18.15
N LEU A 111 0.04 4.35 18.02
CA LEU A 111 0.96 4.47 19.15
C LEU A 111 0.48 5.53 20.16
N ILE A 112 -0.36 6.49 19.72
CA ILE A 112 -1.01 7.47 20.59
C ILE A 112 -2.10 6.77 21.40
N PRO A 113 -2.03 6.75 22.76
CA PRO A 113 -3.01 6.02 23.58
C PRO A 113 -4.44 6.54 23.48
N ASN A 114 -4.62 7.83 23.22
CA ASN A 114 -5.93 8.43 23.01
C ASN A 114 -6.43 8.13 21.59
N VAL A 115 -7.48 7.33 21.48
CA VAL A 115 -8.00 6.87 20.18
C VAL A 115 -8.53 8.01 19.30
N SER A 116 -9.15 9.03 19.87
CA SER A 116 -9.66 10.18 19.11
C SER A 116 -8.52 11.00 18.49
N GLN A 117 -7.43 11.20 19.24
CA GLN A 117 -6.22 11.85 18.72
C GLN A 117 -5.51 10.97 17.69
N ALA A 118 -5.40 9.66 17.95
CA ALA A 118 -4.82 8.71 17.00
C ALA A 118 -5.57 8.70 15.66
N LEU A 119 -6.91 8.70 15.69
CA LEU A 119 -7.77 8.74 14.51
C LEU A 119 -7.54 10.03 13.70
N LEU A 120 -7.49 11.19 14.35
CA LEU A 120 -7.25 12.46 13.67
C LEU A 120 -5.91 12.44 12.91
N VAL A 121 -4.85 11.95 13.56
CA VAL A 121 -3.53 11.81 12.93
C VAL A 121 -3.55 10.74 11.83
N ALA A 122 -4.23 9.62 12.04
CA ALA A 122 -4.39 8.56 11.04
C ALA A 122 -5.07 9.06 9.76
N TYR A 123 -6.14 9.85 9.87
CA TYR A 123 -6.78 10.44 8.69
C TYR A 123 -5.84 11.37 7.92
N ALA A 124 -5.00 12.15 8.60
CA ALA A 124 -4.00 12.97 7.95
C ALA A 124 -2.92 12.13 7.25
N VAL A 125 -2.46 11.04 7.87
CA VAL A 125 -1.50 10.10 7.26
C VAL A 125 -2.11 9.47 6.01
N VAL A 126 -3.34 8.95 6.10
CA VAL A 126 -4.05 8.37 4.95
C VAL A 126 -4.20 9.39 3.82
N ALA A 127 -4.56 10.64 4.11
CA ALA A 127 -4.64 11.68 3.10
C ALA A 127 -3.30 11.87 2.36
N ILE A 128 -2.18 11.87 3.09
CA ILE A 128 -0.83 11.98 2.49
C ILE A 128 -0.50 10.74 1.65
N GLU A 129 -0.82 9.53 2.12
CA GLU A 129 -0.63 8.28 1.38
C GLU A 129 -1.39 8.28 0.04
N LEU A 130 -2.68 8.65 0.08
CA LEU A 130 -3.53 8.72 -1.12
C LEU A 130 -3.03 9.80 -2.10
N LEU A 131 -2.55 10.94 -1.60
CA LEU A 131 -1.90 11.98 -2.41
C LEU A 131 -0.61 11.45 -3.08
N ALA A 132 0.23 10.73 -2.33
CA ALA A 132 1.46 10.14 -2.84
C ALA A 132 1.16 9.13 -3.95
N ILE A 133 0.21 8.22 -3.74
CA ILE A 133 -0.27 7.28 -4.75
C ILE A 133 -0.76 8.03 -5.99
N ALA A 134 -1.59 9.06 -5.82
CA ALA A 134 -2.12 9.82 -6.94
C ALA A 134 -1.03 10.56 -7.74
N PHE A 135 -0.01 11.06 -7.06
CA PHE A 135 1.15 11.69 -7.69
C PHE A 135 2.00 10.69 -8.48
N VAL A 136 2.24 9.49 -7.93
CA VAL A 136 2.96 8.41 -8.63
C VAL A 136 2.19 8.00 -9.89
N ARG A 137 0.86 7.82 -9.79
CA ARG A 137 -0.01 7.54 -10.94
C ARG A 137 0.08 8.61 -12.01
N LYS A 138 0.06 9.89 -11.63
CA LYS A 138 0.24 11.01 -12.56
C LYS A 138 1.60 10.95 -13.26
N ARG A 139 2.68 10.76 -12.48
CA ARG A 139 4.06 10.85 -12.98
C ARG A 139 4.42 9.70 -13.92
N TYR A 140 3.97 8.48 -13.64
CA TYR A 140 4.45 7.28 -14.34
C TYR A 140 3.38 6.61 -15.20
N LEU A 141 2.10 6.73 -14.86
CA LEU A 141 1.00 6.15 -15.63
C LEU A 141 0.24 7.18 -16.47
N LYS A 142 0.67 8.46 -16.43
CA LYS A 142 0.09 9.58 -17.20
C LYS A 142 -1.43 9.78 -16.95
N VAL A 143 -1.93 9.35 -15.78
CA VAL A 143 -3.31 9.60 -15.34
C VAL A 143 -3.44 11.06 -14.91
N ALA A 144 -4.52 11.74 -15.30
CA ALA A 144 -4.78 13.10 -14.83
C ALA A 144 -4.85 13.13 -13.30
N LEU A 145 -4.21 14.13 -12.65
CA LEU A 145 -4.12 14.17 -11.19
C LEU A 145 -5.50 14.18 -10.53
N SER A 146 -6.43 14.98 -11.05
CA SER A 146 -7.81 15.06 -10.56
C SER A 146 -8.51 13.70 -10.62
N GLN A 147 -8.45 13.02 -11.76
CA GLN A 147 -9.00 11.68 -11.92
C GLN A 147 -8.36 10.69 -10.95
N SER A 148 -7.03 10.78 -10.76
CA SER A 148 -6.34 9.90 -9.85
C SER A 148 -6.73 10.12 -8.40
N LEU A 149 -6.88 11.38 -7.97
CA LEU A 149 -7.35 11.73 -6.64
C LEU A 149 -8.76 11.21 -6.41
N VAL A 150 -9.68 11.45 -7.34
CA VAL A 150 -11.06 10.94 -7.23
C VAL A 150 -11.07 9.42 -7.06
N GLN A 151 -10.36 8.68 -7.91
CA GLN A 151 -10.37 7.21 -7.85
C GLN A 151 -9.78 6.67 -6.54
N VAL A 152 -8.62 7.18 -6.13
CA VAL A 152 -7.89 6.69 -4.95
C VAL A 152 -8.62 7.09 -3.66
N THR A 153 -9.15 8.31 -3.58
CA THR A 153 -9.95 8.77 -2.45
C THR A 153 -11.28 8.04 -2.35
N MET A 154 -11.96 7.78 -3.47
CA MET A 154 -13.21 6.99 -3.46
C MET A 154 -12.96 5.56 -2.97
N ALA A 155 -11.91 4.89 -3.45
CA ALA A 155 -11.53 3.57 -2.98
C ALA A 155 -11.23 3.56 -1.46
N GLY A 156 -10.43 4.52 -0.99
CA GLY A 156 -10.13 4.66 0.43
C GLY A 156 -11.36 4.93 1.28
N ALA A 157 -12.25 5.83 0.84
CA ALA A 157 -13.49 6.15 1.54
C ALA A 157 -14.45 4.97 1.62
N MET A 158 -14.58 4.18 0.56
CA MET A 158 -15.40 2.97 0.56
C MET A 158 -14.91 1.95 1.59
N VAL A 159 -13.61 1.63 1.60
CA VAL A 159 -13.07 0.63 2.53
C VAL A 159 -13.05 1.15 3.97
N ALA A 160 -12.73 2.42 4.19
CA ALA A 160 -12.85 3.04 5.51
C ALA A 160 -14.32 3.01 6.00
N GLY A 161 -15.28 3.29 5.13
CA GLY A 161 -16.70 3.21 5.43
C GLY A 161 -17.14 1.81 5.86
N VAL A 162 -16.61 0.76 5.22
CA VAL A 162 -16.81 -0.64 5.65
C VAL A 162 -16.27 -0.86 7.06
N GLY A 163 -15.04 -0.41 7.35
CA GLY A 163 -14.44 -0.53 8.69
C GLY A 163 -15.24 0.18 9.77
N ILE A 164 -15.69 1.42 9.50
CA ILE A 164 -16.54 2.19 10.40
C ILE A 164 -17.86 1.47 10.63
N ALA A 165 -18.54 1.02 9.57
CA ALA A 165 -19.83 0.36 9.68
C ALA A 165 -19.75 -0.94 10.49
N ILE A 166 -18.74 -1.79 10.22
CA ILE A 166 -18.52 -3.02 10.97
C ILE A 166 -18.12 -2.73 12.42
N GLY A 167 -17.29 -1.71 12.66
CA GLY A 167 -16.84 -1.34 14.00
C GLY A 167 -17.93 -0.74 14.91
N HIS A 168 -19.09 -0.35 14.36
CA HIS A 168 -20.24 0.13 15.12
C HIS A 168 -21.40 -0.89 15.20
N ALA A 169 -21.25 -2.07 14.59
CA ALA A 169 -22.21 -3.16 14.66
C ALA A 169 -22.06 -3.95 15.97
#